data_AF-A0A1M7IUD7-F1
#
_entry.id   AF-A0A1M7IUD7-F1
#
_cell.length_a   1.000
_cell.length_b   1.000
_cell.length_c   1.000
_cell.angle_alpha   90.00
_cell.angle_beta   90.00
_cell.angle_gamma   90.00
#
_symmetry.space_group_name_H-M   'P 1'
#
loop_
_entity.id
_entity.type
_entity.pdbx_description
1 polymer ?
#
loop_
_entity_poly.entity_id
_entity_poly.type
_entity_poly.pdbx_seq_one_letter_code
_entity_poly.pdbx_strand_id
1 'polypeptide(L)'
;MKKILLCFMTLATATMFYSCQQSSQVCHIEGTVNGEQYEGKRIFLVPFKGPKTAEFVDSMEIKDGKFHFEKDTTQMYTILMDYHYRFGLQPLLVVSEPGDVKVTIDSISHAMGTPQNDSLEKWKVRTEMHNRELMKMRKFSADLQTKGDSVQAKYIAQRADSFHLVYKNYTRELAKNMKEGVLHDFLKDMFPLTYQRKYPDGRVVTMNADTHEEIKQ
;
A
#
# COMPACT_ATOMS: atom_id res chain seq x y z
N MET A 1 23.48 -13.00 -73.43
CA MET A 1 24.73 -12.27 -73.13
C MET A 1 24.38 -11.19 -72.09
N LYS A 2 24.73 -11.37 -70.81
CA LYS A 2 25.81 -10.62 -70.08
C LYS A 2 25.53 -9.09 -70.10
N LYS A 3 25.27 -8.33 -69.02
CA LYS A 3 25.81 -8.24 -67.63
C LYS A 3 24.84 -7.37 -66.77
N ILE A 4 24.43 -7.74 -65.55
CA ILE A 4 24.91 -7.32 -64.21
C ILE A 4 25.14 -5.80 -64.00
N LEU A 5 24.33 -5.18 -63.11
CA LEU A 5 24.73 -4.24 -62.01
C LEU A 5 23.46 -3.84 -61.21
N LEU A 6 23.06 -4.51 -60.11
CA LEU A 6 23.43 -4.28 -58.69
C LEU A 6 23.49 -2.81 -58.23
N CYS A 7 22.45 -2.38 -57.51
CA CYS A 7 22.60 -1.42 -56.42
C CYS A 7 21.67 -1.81 -55.26
N PHE A 8 22.31 -2.07 -54.13
CA PHE A 8 21.78 -2.51 -52.85
C PHE A 8 20.92 -1.43 -52.20
N MET A 9 19.67 -1.77 -51.84
CA MET A 9 18.96 -1.15 -50.73
C MET A 9 18.58 -2.25 -49.76
N THR A 10 19.43 -2.42 -48.75
CA THR A 10 19.24 -3.31 -47.60
C THR A 10 18.08 -2.78 -46.76
N LEU A 11 16.89 -3.34 -47.00
CA LEU A 11 15.75 -3.18 -46.11
C LEU A 11 16.00 -4.10 -44.90
N ALA A 12 16.70 -3.59 -43.90
CA ALA A 12 16.81 -4.24 -42.60
C ALA A 12 15.44 -4.16 -41.92
N THR A 13 14.61 -5.19 -42.15
CA THR A 13 13.39 -5.43 -41.40
C THR A 13 13.78 -5.76 -39.96
N ALA A 14 13.76 -4.73 -39.11
CA ALA A 14 13.83 -4.88 -37.66
C ALA A 14 12.57 -5.60 -37.20
N THR A 15 12.64 -6.93 -37.10
CA THR A 15 11.66 -7.75 -36.39
C THR A 15 11.78 -7.42 -34.91
N MET A 16 10.99 -6.43 -34.46
CA MET A 16 10.70 -6.26 -33.04
C MET A 16 9.98 -7.52 -32.57
N PHE A 17 10.71 -8.42 -31.92
CA PHE A 17 10.11 -9.40 -31.04
C PHE A 17 9.49 -8.64 -29.87
N TYR A 18 8.26 -8.16 -30.06
CA TYR A 18 7.35 -7.97 -28.94
C TYR A 18 7.14 -9.37 -28.36
N SER A 19 8.00 -9.74 -27.42
CA SER A 19 7.64 -10.71 -26.40
C SER A 19 6.47 -10.08 -25.64
N CYS A 20 5.26 -10.23 -26.16
CA CYS A 20 4.07 -10.19 -25.35
C CYS A 20 4.26 -11.30 -24.32
N GLN A 21 4.84 -10.95 -23.17
CA GLN A 21 4.58 -11.71 -21.96
C GLN A 21 3.08 -11.80 -21.89
N GLN A 22 2.58 -13.00 -22.10
CA GLN A 22 1.18 -13.33 -21.93
C GLN A 22 0.91 -12.97 -20.47
N SER A 23 0.32 -11.80 -20.25
CA SER A 23 -0.01 -11.30 -18.92
C SER A 23 -0.90 -12.35 -18.30
N SER A 24 -0.33 -13.25 -17.50
CA SER A 24 -1.11 -14.14 -16.67
C SER A 24 -2.04 -13.23 -15.90
N GLN A 25 -3.36 -13.44 -16.00
CA GLN A 25 -4.32 -12.73 -15.15
C GLN A 25 -4.14 -13.13 -13.67
N VAL A 26 -3.16 -14.01 -13.39
CA VAL A 26 -2.80 -14.56 -12.10
C VAL A 26 -1.65 -13.75 -11.52
N CYS A 27 -1.81 -13.42 -10.25
CA CYS A 27 -0.77 -12.92 -9.36
C CYS A 27 -0.08 -14.09 -8.67
N HIS A 28 1.26 -14.10 -8.68
CA HIS A 28 2.10 -15.02 -7.93
C HIS A 28 2.77 -14.25 -6.79
N ILE A 29 2.47 -14.61 -5.55
CA ILE A 29 3.05 -13.99 -4.35
C ILE A 29 4.11 -14.92 -3.80
N GLU A 30 5.37 -14.64 -4.13
CA GLU A 30 6.53 -15.43 -3.75
C GLU A 30 7.18 -14.85 -2.49
N GLY A 31 7.10 -15.59 -1.40
CA GLY A 31 7.40 -15.09 -0.06
C GLY A 31 8.56 -15.80 0.63
N THR A 32 9.29 -15.04 1.45
CA THR A 32 10.33 -15.55 2.35
C THR A 32 10.08 -15.10 3.78
N VAL A 33 10.48 -15.92 4.74
CA VAL A 33 10.48 -15.62 6.17
C VAL A 33 11.85 -15.99 6.74
N ASN A 34 12.53 -15.04 7.37
CA ASN A 34 13.83 -15.28 7.97
C ASN A 34 13.70 -15.89 9.36
N GLY A 35 14.28 -17.07 9.58
CA GLY A 35 14.40 -17.69 10.90
C GLY A 35 13.82 -19.10 10.95
N GLU A 36 14.65 -20.06 11.39
CA GLU A 36 14.29 -21.49 11.48
C GLU A 36 13.09 -21.74 12.39
N GLN A 37 12.82 -20.87 13.37
CA GLN A 37 11.67 -20.98 14.27
C GLN A 37 10.31 -20.90 13.55
N TYR A 38 10.28 -20.42 12.31
CA TYR A 38 9.08 -20.28 11.49
C TYR A 38 8.83 -21.46 10.55
N GLU A 39 9.78 -22.39 10.44
CA GLU A 39 9.63 -23.60 9.65
C GLU A 39 8.48 -24.46 10.19
N GLY A 40 7.65 -24.99 9.29
CA GLY A 40 6.46 -25.76 9.67
C GLY A 40 5.33 -24.92 10.29
N LYS A 41 5.47 -23.58 10.39
CA LYS A 41 4.41 -22.69 10.89
C LYS A 41 3.52 -22.23 9.75
N ARG A 42 2.28 -21.85 10.11
CA ARG A 42 1.31 -21.35 9.15
C ARG A 42 1.47 -19.86 8.93
N ILE A 43 1.46 -19.47 7.66
CA ILE A 43 1.30 -18.10 7.20
C ILE A 43 -0.05 -17.96 6.49
N PHE A 44 -0.69 -16.81 6.66
CA PHE A 44 -2.03 -16.55 6.18
C PHE A 44 -2.04 -15.37 5.22
N LEU A 45 -2.85 -15.49 4.17
CA LEU A 45 -3.19 -14.42 3.26
C LEU A 45 -4.67 -14.06 3.49
N VAL A 46 -4.89 -12.95 4.18
CA VAL A 46 -6.22 -12.54 4.67
C VAL A 46 -6.74 -11.36 3.86
N PRO A 47 -7.98 -11.42 3.32
CA PRO A 47 -8.57 -10.26 2.63
C PRO A 47 -8.58 -9.02 3.53
N PHE A 48 -8.14 -7.89 2.98
CA PHE A 48 -8.09 -6.63 3.74
C PHE A 48 -9.50 -6.10 4.06
N LYS A 49 -10.40 -6.17 3.07
CA LYS A 49 -11.84 -5.89 3.19
C LYS A 49 -12.63 -7.20 3.04
N GLY A 50 -13.79 -7.28 3.66
CA GLY A 50 -14.71 -8.43 3.54
C GLY A 50 -14.61 -9.45 4.68
N PRO A 51 -15.29 -10.61 4.53
CA PRO A 51 -15.33 -11.67 5.54
C PRO A 51 -13.94 -12.28 5.77
N LYS A 52 -13.63 -12.60 7.04
CA LYS A 52 -12.38 -13.24 7.46
C LYS A 52 -12.65 -14.64 8.00
N THR A 53 -13.44 -15.41 7.26
CA THR A 53 -13.76 -16.81 7.59
C THR A 53 -12.81 -17.74 6.83
N ALA A 54 -12.78 -19.02 7.22
CA ALA A 54 -11.89 -20.03 6.64
C ALA A 54 -12.06 -20.20 5.11
N GLU A 55 -13.21 -19.82 4.55
CA GLU A 55 -13.49 -19.84 3.11
C GLU A 55 -12.72 -18.77 2.32
N PHE A 56 -12.47 -17.61 2.93
CA PHE A 56 -11.85 -16.47 2.24
C PHE A 56 -10.38 -16.25 2.62
N VAL A 57 -9.87 -17.00 3.60
CA VAL A 57 -8.50 -16.89 4.10
C VAL A 57 -7.69 -18.06 3.57
N ASP A 58 -6.69 -17.75 2.73
CA ASP A 58 -5.72 -18.75 2.32
C ASP A 58 -4.65 -18.89 3.39
N SER A 59 -4.04 -20.06 3.44
CA SER A 59 -2.88 -20.28 4.29
C SER A 59 -2.08 -21.48 3.84
N MET A 60 -0.83 -21.50 4.23
CA MET A 60 0.06 -22.62 3.99
C MET A 60 1.13 -22.73 5.06
N GLU A 61 1.81 -23.85 5.05
CA GLU A 61 2.97 -24.10 5.88
C GLU A 61 4.23 -23.53 5.21
N ILE A 62 5.05 -22.85 6.00
CA ILE A 62 6.36 -22.35 5.54
C ILE A 62 7.30 -23.54 5.40
N LYS A 63 7.93 -23.63 4.22
CA LYS A 63 8.90 -24.68 3.87
C LYS A 63 10.18 -24.08 3.33
N ASP A 64 11.32 -24.50 3.87
CA ASP A 64 12.64 -23.94 3.56
C ASP A 64 12.67 -22.40 3.69
N GLY A 65 11.96 -21.87 4.71
CA GLY A 65 11.80 -20.43 4.91
C GLY A 65 11.00 -19.71 3.82
N LYS A 66 10.24 -20.43 2.99
CA LYS A 66 9.48 -19.89 1.85
C LYS A 66 7.99 -20.22 1.93
N PHE A 67 7.20 -19.40 1.24
CA PHE A 67 5.77 -19.60 1.01
C PHE A 67 5.38 -19.01 -0.35
N HIS A 68 4.24 -19.44 -0.90
CA HIS A 68 3.72 -19.01 -2.19
C HIS A 68 2.21 -18.84 -2.14
N PHE A 69 1.64 -17.83 -2.78
CA PHE A 69 0.19 -17.76 -3.00
C PHE A 69 -0.11 -17.42 -4.45
N GLU A 70 -1.22 -17.95 -4.96
CA GLU A 70 -1.74 -17.59 -6.29
C GLU A 70 -3.12 -16.98 -6.16
N LYS A 71 -3.36 -15.90 -6.89
CA LYS A 71 -4.67 -15.23 -6.95
C LYS A 71 -5.00 -14.86 -8.38
N ASP A 72 -6.21 -15.17 -8.79
CA ASP A 72 -6.82 -14.81 -10.07
C ASP A 72 -7.67 -13.54 -9.99
N THR A 73 -7.79 -12.95 -8.81
CA THR A 73 -8.52 -11.71 -8.55
C THR A 73 -7.60 -10.65 -7.98
N THR A 74 -7.70 -9.42 -8.50
CA THR A 74 -6.98 -8.26 -7.98
C THR A 74 -7.69 -7.69 -6.77
N GLN A 75 -7.12 -7.88 -5.58
CA GLN A 75 -7.63 -7.37 -4.31
C GLN A 75 -6.46 -7.04 -3.38
N MET A 76 -6.77 -6.37 -2.26
CA MET A 76 -5.79 -6.10 -1.22
C MET A 76 -5.89 -7.17 -0.12
N TYR A 77 -4.74 -7.68 0.29
CA TYR A 77 -4.61 -8.68 1.34
C TYR A 77 -3.65 -8.22 2.42
N THR A 78 -3.75 -8.84 3.59
CA THR A 78 -2.75 -8.79 4.64
C THR A 78 -2.10 -10.16 4.75
N ILE A 79 -0.78 -10.21 4.61
CA ILE A 79 0.03 -11.38 4.94
C ILE A 79 0.40 -11.30 6.42
N LEU A 80 0.09 -12.35 7.18
CA LEU A 80 0.50 -12.43 8.58
C LEU A 80 0.80 -13.87 9.01
N MET A 81 1.76 -13.99 9.92
CA MET A 81 2.07 -15.22 10.63
C MET A 81 0.94 -15.57 11.61
N ASP A 82 0.78 -16.87 11.89
CA ASP A 82 -0.04 -17.36 12.99
C ASP A 82 0.17 -16.56 14.28
N TYR A 83 -0.92 -16.30 15.00
CA TYR A 83 -0.93 -15.48 16.21
C TYR A 83 0.12 -15.90 17.25
N HIS A 84 0.38 -17.20 17.40
CA HIS A 84 1.31 -17.72 18.39
C HIS A 84 2.78 -17.48 18.03
N TYR A 85 3.07 -17.27 16.74
CA TYR A 85 4.44 -17.19 16.21
C TYR A 85 4.77 -15.83 15.59
N ARG A 86 3.84 -14.87 15.58
CA ARG A 86 4.02 -13.57 14.91
C ARG A 86 4.79 -12.52 15.70
N PHE A 87 5.24 -12.81 16.93
CA PHE A 87 5.96 -11.83 17.73
C PHE A 87 7.27 -11.44 17.05
N GLY A 88 7.53 -10.13 16.92
CA GLY A 88 8.70 -9.61 16.21
C GLY A 88 8.58 -9.57 14.69
N LEU A 89 7.46 -10.06 14.11
CA LEU A 89 7.18 -9.96 12.68
C LEU A 89 6.14 -8.86 12.41
N GLN A 90 6.34 -8.11 11.33
CA GLN A 90 5.42 -7.09 10.87
C GLN A 90 4.42 -7.70 9.87
N PRO A 91 3.09 -7.61 10.11
CA PRO A 91 2.10 -7.91 9.09
C PRO A 91 2.25 -7.00 7.87
N LEU A 92 2.04 -7.55 6.67
CA LEU A 92 2.31 -6.83 5.42
C LEU A 92 1.05 -6.72 4.57
N LEU A 93 0.75 -5.51 4.08
CA LEU A 93 -0.26 -5.33 3.04
C LEU A 93 0.32 -5.64 1.66
N VAL A 94 -0.46 -6.30 0.82
CA VAL A 94 -0.09 -6.66 -0.56
C VAL A 94 -1.30 -6.51 -1.47
N VAL A 95 -1.07 -6.16 -2.74
CA VAL A 95 -2.09 -6.18 -3.80
C VAL A 95 -1.85 -7.39 -4.69
N SER A 96 -2.86 -8.21 -4.92
CA SER A 96 -2.77 -9.39 -5.79
C SER A 96 -2.96 -9.04 -7.28
N GLU A 97 -2.22 -8.05 -7.78
CA GLU A 97 -2.27 -7.70 -9.19
C GLU A 97 -1.48 -8.69 -10.07
N PRO A 98 -1.87 -8.88 -11.34
CA PRO A 98 -1.16 -9.73 -12.29
C PRO A 98 0.36 -9.54 -12.28
N GLY A 99 1.09 -10.66 -12.22
CA GLY A 99 2.56 -10.69 -12.19
C GLY A 99 3.13 -11.26 -10.89
N ASP A 100 4.45 -11.13 -10.73
CA ASP A 100 5.21 -11.72 -9.62
C ASP A 100 5.46 -10.69 -8.52
N VAL A 101 4.87 -10.91 -7.35
CA VAL A 101 5.09 -10.11 -6.15
C VAL A 101 6.08 -10.85 -5.25
N LYS A 102 7.22 -10.21 -4.97
CA LYS A 102 8.23 -10.72 -4.05
C LYS A 102 7.99 -10.17 -2.65
N VAL A 103 7.87 -11.05 -1.68
CA VAL A 103 7.58 -10.71 -0.29
C VAL A 103 8.70 -11.18 0.64
N THR A 104 9.05 -10.32 1.58
CA THR A 104 9.88 -10.68 2.74
C THR A 104 9.10 -10.36 4.00
N ILE A 105 8.90 -11.36 4.87
CA ILE A 105 8.30 -11.18 6.18
C ILE A 105 9.40 -11.17 7.25
N ASP A 106 9.51 -10.04 7.95
CA ASP A 106 10.51 -9.78 8.98
C ASP A 106 9.95 -8.76 9.99
N SER A 107 10.78 -8.28 10.91
CA SER A 107 10.56 -7.08 11.73
C SER A 107 10.22 -5.83 10.92
N ILE A 108 10.72 -5.74 9.69
CA ILE A 108 10.34 -4.74 8.67
C ILE A 108 10.04 -5.50 7.38
N SER A 109 8.80 -5.99 7.29
CA SER A 109 8.33 -6.74 6.13
C SER A 109 8.19 -5.81 4.93
N HIS A 110 8.39 -6.30 3.71
CA HIS A 110 8.25 -5.51 2.48
C HIS A 110 7.79 -6.36 1.30
N ALA A 111 7.15 -5.71 0.32
CA ALA A 111 6.74 -6.31 -0.95
C ALA A 111 7.21 -5.45 -2.12
N MET A 112 7.51 -6.10 -3.25
CA MET A 112 7.87 -5.42 -4.50
C MET A 112 7.61 -6.33 -5.71
N GLY A 113 7.79 -5.80 -6.92
CA GLY A 113 7.80 -6.60 -8.15
C GLY A 113 6.65 -6.28 -9.11
N THR A 114 5.63 -5.57 -8.64
CA THR A 114 4.50 -5.11 -9.44
C THR A 114 4.17 -3.63 -9.14
N PRO A 115 3.57 -2.88 -10.09
CA PRO A 115 3.45 -1.42 -9.97
C PRO A 115 2.69 -0.89 -8.74
N GLN A 116 1.57 -1.52 -8.37
CA GLN A 116 0.83 -1.16 -7.16
C GLN A 116 1.59 -1.60 -5.92
N ASN A 117 2.22 -2.78 -5.87
CA ASN A 117 3.01 -3.17 -4.69
C ASN A 117 4.24 -2.27 -4.46
N ASP A 118 4.94 -1.88 -5.52
CA ASP A 118 6.06 -0.93 -5.43
C ASP A 118 5.61 0.44 -4.92
N SER A 119 4.39 0.86 -5.31
CA SER A 119 3.78 2.11 -4.83
C SER A 119 3.29 1.99 -3.39
N LEU A 120 2.72 0.84 -3.03
CA LEU A 120 2.27 0.51 -1.68
C LEU A 120 3.46 0.52 -0.70
N GLU A 121 4.61 -0.04 -1.09
CA GLU A 121 5.82 -0.05 -0.29
C GLU A 121 6.32 1.38 0.00
N LYS A 122 6.37 2.24 -1.03
CA LYS A 122 6.73 3.67 -0.86
C LYS A 122 5.79 4.38 0.11
N TRP A 123 4.48 4.13 -0.04
CA TRP A 123 3.48 4.69 0.85
C TRP A 123 3.62 4.17 2.29
N LYS A 124 3.85 2.86 2.47
CA LYS A 124 4.04 2.22 3.77
C LYS A 124 5.22 2.82 4.52
N VAL A 125 6.38 2.92 3.87
CA VAL A 125 7.58 3.53 4.47
C VAL A 125 7.31 4.98 4.89
N ARG A 126 6.66 5.77 4.03
CA ARG A 126 6.28 7.15 4.36
C ARG A 126 5.32 7.22 5.55
N THR A 127 4.36 6.30 5.61
CA THR A 127 3.36 6.19 6.67
C THR A 127 3.99 5.85 8.02
N GLU A 128 4.94 4.90 8.04
CA GLU A 128 5.66 4.53 9.26
C GLU A 128 6.50 5.69 9.81
N MET A 129 7.22 6.39 8.94
CA MET A 129 7.96 7.61 9.31
C MET A 129 7.02 8.69 9.85
N HIS A 130 5.93 8.95 9.13
CA HIS A 130 4.91 9.93 9.53
C HIS A 130 4.33 9.60 10.92
N ASN A 131 3.90 8.36 11.13
CA ASN A 131 3.30 7.93 12.39
C ASN A 131 4.28 8.05 13.56
N ARG A 132 5.56 7.68 13.36
CA ARG A 132 6.60 7.81 14.37
C ARG A 132 6.79 9.26 14.80
N GLU A 133 6.94 10.18 13.84
CA GLU A 133 7.19 11.59 14.14
C GLU A 133 5.95 12.28 14.71
N LEU A 134 4.77 11.99 14.15
CA LEU A 134 3.50 12.52 14.67
C LEU A 134 3.25 12.09 16.12
N MET A 135 3.55 10.84 16.46
CA MET A 135 3.42 10.34 17.83
C MET A 135 4.35 11.08 18.80
N LYS A 136 5.61 11.32 18.41
CA LYS A 136 6.57 12.10 19.21
C LYS A 136 6.05 13.52 19.47
N MET A 137 5.57 14.20 18.43
CA MET A 137 5.02 15.56 18.56
C MET A 137 3.81 15.61 19.48
N ARG A 138 2.88 14.66 19.33
CA ARG A 138 1.68 14.57 20.18
C ARG A 138 2.02 14.28 21.63
N LYS A 139 2.94 13.34 21.88
CA LYS A 139 3.43 13.05 23.24
C LYS A 139 4.08 14.29 23.87
N PHE A 140 4.95 14.97 23.12
CA PHE A 140 5.61 16.18 23.61
C PHE A 140 4.60 17.31 23.91
N SER A 141 3.59 17.51 23.06
CA SER A 141 2.51 18.46 23.32
C SER A 141 1.74 18.11 24.61
N ALA A 142 1.39 16.84 24.82
CA ALA A 142 0.74 16.39 26.05
C ALA A 142 1.63 16.59 27.30
N ASP A 143 2.92 16.28 27.20
CA ASP A 143 3.89 16.51 28.29
C ASP A 143 4.01 18.00 28.64
N LEU A 144 3.92 18.90 27.66
CA LEU A 144 3.91 20.36 27.91
C LEU A 144 2.62 20.80 28.62
N GLN A 145 1.47 20.26 28.22
CA GLN A 145 0.19 20.54 28.88
C GLN A 145 0.21 20.13 30.36
N THR A 146 0.74 18.95 30.68
CA THR A 146 0.83 18.47 32.07
C THR A 146 1.77 19.33 32.93
N LYS A 147 2.74 20.01 32.31
CA LYS A 147 3.65 20.96 32.97
C LYS A 147 3.12 22.39 33.04
N GLY A 148 1.92 22.65 32.51
CA GLY A 148 1.28 23.98 32.50
C GLY A 148 1.72 24.89 31.35
N ASP A 149 2.57 24.44 30.43
CA ASP A 149 3.01 25.24 29.27
C ASP A 149 2.01 25.13 28.11
N SER A 150 0.87 25.82 28.28
CA SER A 150 -0.23 25.78 27.32
C SER A 150 0.10 26.44 25.97
N VAL A 151 0.98 27.44 25.95
CA VAL A 151 1.36 28.17 24.74
C VAL A 151 2.24 27.29 23.86
N GLN A 152 3.30 26.70 24.42
CA GLN A 152 4.17 25.82 23.65
C GLN A 152 3.44 24.55 23.24
N ALA A 153 2.59 23.99 24.12
CA ALA A 153 1.77 22.83 23.78
C ALA A 153 0.88 23.08 22.56
N LYS A 154 0.21 24.25 22.50
CA LYS A 154 -0.64 24.65 21.38
C LYS A 154 0.17 24.82 20.09
N TYR A 155 1.36 25.41 20.16
CA TYR A 155 2.26 25.54 19.01
C TYR A 155 2.66 24.16 18.44
N ILE A 156 3.06 23.23 19.31
CA ILE A 156 3.44 21.87 18.87
C ILE A 156 2.25 21.12 18.28
N ALA A 157 1.05 21.26 18.86
CA ALA A 157 -0.17 20.67 18.33
C ALA A 157 -0.47 21.17 16.91
N GLN A 158 -0.44 22.50 16.69
CA GLN A 158 -0.64 23.09 15.36
C GLN A 158 0.40 22.62 14.33
N ARG A 159 1.66 22.48 14.77
CA ARG A 159 2.72 21.93 13.92
C ARG A 159 2.45 20.46 13.55
N ALA A 160 1.93 19.67 14.50
CA ALA A 160 1.56 18.28 14.29
C ALA A 160 0.40 18.14 13.30
N ASP A 161 -0.61 19.02 13.39
CA ASP A 161 -1.73 19.07 12.46
C ASP A 161 -1.26 19.43 11.05
N SER A 162 -0.39 20.44 10.93
CA SER A 162 0.22 20.84 9.66
C SER A 162 1.07 19.71 9.04
N PHE A 163 1.87 19.02 9.86
CA PHE A 163 2.64 17.86 9.43
C PHE A 163 1.74 16.71 8.95
N HIS A 164 0.62 16.46 9.65
CA HIS A 164 -0.34 15.46 9.23
C HIS A 164 -1.04 15.83 7.93
N LEU A 165 -1.38 17.11 7.70
CA LEU A 165 -1.96 17.57 6.45
C LEU A 165 -1.02 17.34 5.25
N VAL A 166 0.28 17.57 5.42
CA VAL A 166 1.29 17.26 4.38
C VAL A 166 1.27 15.76 4.01
N TYR A 167 1.14 14.88 5.00
CA TYR A 167 1.03 13.44 4.77
C TYR A 167 -0.29 13.04 4.08
N LYS A 168 -1.43 13.66 4.45
CA LYS A 168 -2.71 13.46 3.75
C LYS A 168 -2.59 13.84 2.27
N ASN A 169 -1.98 14.99 2.00
CA ASN A 169 -1.77 15.48 0.63
C ASN A 169 -0.83 14.58 -0.18
N TYR A 170 0.27 14.10 0.41
CA TYR A 170 1.11 13.09 -0.22
C TYR A 170 0.33 11.83 -0.62
N THR A 171 -0.51 11.32 0.29
CA THR A 171 -1.33 10.13 0.04
C THR A 171 -2.34 10.36 -1.09
N ARG A 172 -3.00 11.52 -1.11
CA ARG A 172 -3.93 11.92 -2.18
C ARG A 172 -3.23 12.06 -3.54
N GLU A 173 -2.06 12.68 -3.58
CA GLU A 173 -1.28 12.81 -4.82
C GLU A 173 -0.78 11.45 -5.32
N LEU A 174 -0.37 10.55 -4.43
CA LEU A 174 -0.02 9.18 -4.81
C LEU A 174 -1.23 8.45 -5.42
N ALA A 175 -2.41 8.54 -4.80
CA ALA A 175 -3.66 8.00 -5.34
C ALA A 175 -3.95 8.55 -6.74
N LYS A 176 -3.86 9.87 -6.90
CA LYS A 176 -4.10 10.57 -8.16
C LYS A 176 -3.13 10.12 -9.28
N ASN A 177 -1.86 9.92 -8.95
CA ASN A 177 -0.83 9.53 -9.92
C ASN A 177 -1.05 8.11 -10.49
N MET A 178 -1.65 7.20 -9.71
CA MET A 178 -2.00 5.85 -10.19
C MET A 178 -3.20 5.82 -11.12
N LYS A 179 -4.07 6.86 -11.08
CA LYS A 179 -5.33 7.00 -11.82
C LYS A 179 -6.43 6.01 -11.46
N GLU A 180 -6.12 4.73 -11.33
CA GLU A 180 -7.06 3.64 -11.02
C GLU A 180 -6.35 2.47 -10.30
N GLY A 181 -7.12 1.45 -9.91
CA GLY A 181 -6.62 0.23 -9.27
C GLY A 181 -6.98 0.11 -7.79
N VAL A 182 -6.75 -1.07 -7.22
CA VAL A 182 -7.09 -1.39 -5.83
C VAL A 182 -6.35 -0.48 -4.85
N LEU A 183 -5.07 -0.18 -5.11
CA LEU A 183 -4.32 0.75 -4.27
C LEU A 183 -4.83 2.19 -4.43
N HIS A 184 -5.19 2.61 -5.64
CA HIS A 184 -5.80 3.91 -5.87
C HIS A 184 -7.05 4.10 -5.00
N ASP A 185 -7.99 3.14 -5.06
CA ASP A 185 -9.23 3.21 -4.31
C ASP A 185 -8.97 3.23 -2.80
N PHE A 186 -8.05 2.38 -2.32
CA PHE A 186 -7.66 2.35 -0.91
C PHE A 186 -7.12 3.70 -0.42
N LEU A 187 -6.18 4.31 -1.15
CA LEU A 187 -5.58 5.58 -0.75
C LEU A 187 -6.55 6.76 -0.86
N LYS A 188 -7.43 6.74 -1.86
CA LYS A 188 -8.48 7.74 -2.06
C LYS A 188 -9.51 7.69 -0.93
N ASP A 189 -9.94 6.50 -0.53
CA ASP A 189 -10.89 6.30 0.57
C ASP A 189 -10.31 6.70 1.93
N MET A 190 -8.99 6.60 2.11
CA MET A 190 -8.34 6.86 3.38
C MET A 190 -8.39 8.32 3.82
N PHE A 191 -8.25 9.25 2.87
CA PHE A 191 -8.28 10.70 3.14
C PHE A 191 -9.22 11.41 2.18
N PRO A 192 -10.55 11.24 2.35
CA PRO A 192 -11.51 11.93 1.51
C PRO A 192 -11.31 13.45 1.61
N LEU A 193 -11.65 14.17 0.53
CA LEU A 193 -11.60 15.63 0.51
C LEU A 193 -12.83 16.25 1.18
N THR A 194 -13.94 15.50 1.22
CA THR A 194 -15.22 15.97 1.73
C THR A 194 -15.93 14.91 2.55
N TYR A 195 -16.84 15.34 3.42
CA TYR A 195 -17.78 14.46 4.11
C TYR A 195 -19.15 15.12 4.26
N GLN A 196 -20.20 14.33 4.43
CA GLN A 196 -21.55 14.84 4.67
C GLN A 196 -21.80 15.03 6.17
N ARG A 197 -22.31 16.19 6.57
CA ARG A 197 -22.73 16.48 7.95
C ARG A 197 -24.23 16.74 8.00
N LYS A 198 -24.93 15.99 8.83
CA LYS A 198 -26.34 16.21 9.15
C LYS A 198 -26.47 17.08 10.40
N TYR A 199 -27.20 18.19 10.30
CA TYR A 199 -27.53 19.08 11.40
C TYR A 199 -28.83 18.65 12.12
N PRO A 200 -29.07 19.12 13.36
CA PRO A 200 -30.29 18.81 14.11
C PRO A 200 -31.60 19.23 13.43
N ASP A 201 -31.54 20.27 12.59
CA ASP A 201 -32.67 20.76 11.77
C ASP A 201 -32.97 19.88 10.55
N GLY A 202 -32.22 18.79 10.35
CA GLY A 202 -32.34 17.87 9.22
C GLY A 202 -31.53 18.26 7.99
N ARG A 203 -30.89 19.44 7.97
CA ARG A 203 -30.04 19.90 6.86
C ARG A 203 -28.82 18.99 6.71
N VAL A 204 -28.52 18.57 5.48
CA VAL A 204 -27.30 17.84 5.15
C VAL A 204 -26.43 18.74 4.30
N VAL A 205 -25.17 18.92 4.72
CA VAL A 205 -24.21 19.77 4.00
C VAL A 205 -22.93 19.01 3.70
N THR A 206 -22.26 19.41 2.63
CA THR A 206 -20.91 18.92 2.30
C THR A 206 -19.88 19.77 3.04
N MET A 207 -19.00 19.11 3.79
CA MET A 207 -17.93 19.74 4.57
C MET A 207 -16.58 19.44 3.93
N ASN A 208 -15.64 20.37 4.02
CA ASN A 208 -14.24 20.11 3.74
C ASN A 208 -13.65 19.22 4.85
N ALA A 209 -12.99 18.12 4.48
CA ALA A 209 -12.47 17.13 5.42
C ALA A 209 -11.20 17.56 6.17
N ASP A 210 -10.56 18.65 5.75
CA ASP A 210 -9.36 19.21 6.39
C ASP A 210 -9.69 20.44 7.24
N THR A 211 -10.58 21.32 6.77
CA THR A 211 -10.94 22.57 7.48
C THR A 211 -12.20 22.45 8.32
N HIS A 212 -13.03 21.42 8.09
CA HIS A 212 -14.36 21.28 8.70
C HIS A 212 -15.28 22.48 8.45
N GLU A 213 -15.06 23.20 7.35
CA GLU A 213 -15.92 24.28 6.89
C GLU A 213 -16.94 23.76 5.87
N GLU A 214 -18.13 24.35 5.87
CA GLU A 214 -19.17 24.04 4.89
C GLU A 214 -18.72 24.51 3.51
N ILE A 215 -18.74 23.59 2.53
CA ILE A 215 -18.45 23.91 1.13
C ILE A 215 -19.72 24.51 0.54
N LYS A 216 -19.68 25.81 0.24
CA LYS A 216 -20.75 26.48 -0.49
C LYS A 216 -20.69 26.01 -1.95
N GLN A 217 -21.79 25.41 -2.42
CA GLN A 217 -21.97 25.06 -3.83
C GLN A 217 -22.21 26.31 -4.68
#